data_AF-A0A954R1W3-F1
#
_entry.id   AF-A0A954R1W3-F1
#
_cell.length_a   1.000
_cell.length_b   1.000
_cell.length_c   1.000
_cell.angle_alpha   90.00
_cell.angle_beta   90.00
_cell.angle_gamma   90.00
#
_symmetry.space_group_name_H-M   'P 1'
#
loop_
_entity.id
_entity.type
_entity.pdbx_description
1 polymer ?
#
loop_
_entity_poly.entity_id
_entity_poly.type
_entity_poly.pdbx_seq_one_letter_code
_entity_poly.pdbx_strand_id
1 'polypeptide(L)'
;MRPSSPLNTIILLLAFAVGMSQRSFGQASAHRIERNLQALYTLDEVSGNAIHNRAPDQLLKPDGDDADDLELVIADPHKLRRSYGVVSLVSENSLRSTTPAGALTSAIGKANELTVEVWFETANLQQSGPARIVSLSADASHRNFTLGQDGNRLEVRLRTSATSENGLPSLLTDAGSLTGELTQAMFTKDGAGNFRVYLNGDLAATREAAGELSNWNGSYHLILGDEATGSRAWLGKLHLLAIYDRALTEKEVAQNFAAGTAAGKQLAERLPPAAARTVDFVADIQPILREHCFECHAAGNEEGGLNLSRRSRVFEGGEHGAVLETGNSLTSRLIYMVSGVDPERMMPPDDNDPLTSEQIGLLRAWIDQGANWPLDADVLDPKLEKSREHWAFQRLGSQADRFEAGDSDASVEGHTDVPIDAMILQALQTRQLALSETAEARVLIRRLYFDLIGLPPTIEQAANFEARFQVDPRQAMQTQIDELLATRHYGERWGRHWLDLVRYADSDGQESDRDRPFAYRYRDFVIHALNDDMPFDQFVRWQIAGDEYEPDNPQATIATGFLIGGTHSELGDE
;
A
#
# COMPACT_ATOMS: atom_id res chain seq x y z
N MET A 1 38.59 -60.74 27.16
CA MET A 1 39.90 -60.14 26.86
C MET A 1 39.70 -58.64 26.61
N ARG A 2 40.04 -57.82 27.61
CA ARG A 2 40.54 -56.44 27.43
C ARG A 2 42.08 -56.53 27.47
N PRO A 3 42.90 -55.57 27.00
CA PRO A 3 42.80 -54.12 27.21
C PRO A 3 43.23 -53.31 25.96
N SER A 4 43.41 -51.98 25.88
CA SER A 4 43.74 -50.91 26.82
C SER A 4 43.46 -49.55 26.17
N SER A 5 42.93 -48.62 26.98
CA SER A 5 42.63 -47.18 26.83
C SER A 5 43.90 -46.28 26.80
N PRO A 6 43.90 -44.94 27.09
CA PRO A 6 42.88 -43.85 27.14
C PRO A 6 43.36 -42.48 26.53
N LEU A 7 42.48 -41.46 26.53
CA LEU A 7 42.72 -40.02 26.87
C LEU A 7 41.37 -39.26 26.65
N ASN A 8 40.53 -38.95 27.65
CA ASN A 8 40.55 -37.82 28.62
C ASN A 8 40.93 -36.47 27.97
N THR A 9 40.25 -35.32 28.10
CA THR A 9 39.17 -34.77 28.96
C THR A 9 38.85 -33.35 28.43
N ILE A 10 37.60 -32.84 28.59
CA ILE A 10 37.13 -31.45 28.85
C ILE A 10 35.59 -31.46 28.57
N ILE A 11 34.66 -31.61 29.53
CA ILE A 11 34.11 -30.63 30.52
C ILE A 11 33.40 -29.44 29.81
N LEU A 12 32.09 -29.13 29.91
CA LEU A 12 31.28 -28.81 31.11
C LEU A 12 29.76 -28.56 30.74
N LEU A 13 28.84 -28.98 31.63
CA LEU A 13 27.58 -28.36 32.12
C LEU A 13 26.56 -27.61 31.21
N LEU A 14 25.27 -28.07 31.24
CA LEU A 14 24.04 -27.35 31.70
C LEU A 14 22.77 -27.80 30.95
N ALA A 15 21.94 -28.64 31.58
CA ALA A 15 20.53 -28.79 31.24
C ALA A 15 19.76 -29.28 32.48
N PHE A 16 19.38 -28.34 33.35
CA PHE A 16 18.39 -28.59 34.40
C PHE A 16 17.55 -27.32 34.63
N ALA A 17 16.24 -27.53 34.57
CA ALA A 17 15.17 -26.73 35.17
C ALA A 17 14.91 -25.30 34.67
N VAL A 18 13.93 -25.15 33.76
CA VAL A 18 12.97 -24.04 33.83
C VAL A 18 11.56 -24.62 33.66
N GLY A 19 11.00 -25.09 34.78
CA GLY A 19 9.56 -25.15 34.97
C GLY A 19 9.15 -23.88 35.71
N MET A 20 8.81 -22.82 34.97
CA MET A 20 8.13 -21.67 35.56
C MET A 20 6.62 -21.80 35.31
N SER A 21 5.94 -22.10 36.41
CA SER A 21 4.51 -21.96 36.64
C SER A 21 3.98 -20.65 36.05
N GLN A 22 3.20 -20.72 34.98
CA GLN A 22 2.28 -19.65 34.59
C GLN A 22 1.24 -19.49 35.71
N ARG A 23 1.47 -18.54 36.61
CA ARG A 23 0.39 -17.94 37.40
C ARG A 23 -0.17 -16.80 36.57
N SER A 24 -1.32 -17.02 35.96
CA SER A 24 -2.17 -15.96 35.41
C SER A 24 -2.71 -15.12 36.57
N PHE A 25 -1.98 -14.06 36.94
CA PHE A 25 -2.62 -12.92 37.58
C PHE A 25 -3.12 -12.02 36.45
N GLY A 26 -4.43 -11.88 36.32
CA GLY A 26 -5.02 -10.80 35.54
C GLY A 26 -4.56 -9.49 36.16
N GLN A 27 -3.54 -8.86 35.58
CA GLN A 27 -3.23 -7.47 35.86
C GLN A 27 -4.33 -6.64 35.20
N ALA A 28 -5.20 -6.05 36.01
CA ALA A 28 -5.93 -4.86 35.57
C ALA A 28 -4.90 -3.88 35.01
N SER A 29 -5.12 -3.37 33.79
CA SER A 29 -4.17 -2.47 33.15
C SER A 29 -3.92 -1.26 34.06
N ALA A 30 -2.66 -1.00 34.41
CA ALA A 30 -2.31 0.16 35.19
C ALA A 30 -2.72 1.43 34.44
N HIS A 31 -3.48 2.31 35.09
CA HIS A 31 -3.84 3.61 34.53
C HIS A 31 -2.76 4.65 34.88
N ARG A 32 -2.50 5.58 33.96
CA ARG A 32 -1.62 6.73 34.18
C ARG A 32 -2.19 7.62 35.28
N ILE A 33 -1.32 8.22 36.07
CA ILE A 33 -1.71 9.21 37.07
C ILE A 33 -2.24 10.46 36.36
N GLU A 34 -3.47 10.87 36.68
CA GLU A 34 -4.12 12.08 36.13
C GLU A 34 -4.18 13.23 37.14
N ARG A 35 -4.10 12.93 38.44
CA ARG A 35 -4.07 13.97 39.49
C ARG A 35 -2.88 14.89 39.29
N ASN A 36 -3.15 16.20 39.19
CA ASN A 36 -2.15 17.27 39.02
C ASN A 36 -1.39 17.20 37.67
N LEU A 37 -2.01 16.61 36.66
CA LEU A 37 -1.51 16.57 35.29
C LEU A 37 -1.84 17.89 34.58
N GLN A 38 -0.82 18.64 34.18
CA GLN A 38 -0.95 19.97 33.59
C GLN A 38 -0.84 19.95 32.06
N ALA A 39 -0.06 19.02 31.50
CA ALA A 39 0.04 18.82 30.06
C ALA A 39 0.22 17.33 29.75
N LEU A 40 -0.43 16.84 28.69
CA LEU A 40 -0.31 15.48 28.19
C LEU A 40 -0.33 15.48 26.66
N TYR A 41 0.68 14.92 26.03
CA TYR A 41 0.76 14.74 24.59
C TYR A 41 0.95 13.27 24.28
N THR A 42 -0.04 12.67 23.64
CA THR A 42 -0.07 11.26 23.22
C THR A 42 0.51 11.02 21.84
N LEU A 43 0.76 12.10 21.08
CA LEU A 43 1.40 12.09 19.76
C LEU A 43 0.68 11.19 18.75
N ASP A 44 -0.63 11.05 18.90
CA ASP A 44 -1.51 10.23 18.08
C ASP A 44 -1.97 10.92 16.80
N GLU A 45 -1.69 12.22 16.64
CA GLU A 45 -1.95 12.96 15.41
C GLU A 45 -0.96 12.59 14.30
N VAL A 46 -1.41 11.83 13.30
CA VAL A 46 -0.54 11.37 12.20
C VAL A 46 -0.31 12.42 11.10
N SER A 47 -0.97 13.57 11.21
CA SER A 47 -1.09 14.55 10.13
C SER A 47 -1.43 15.98 10.63
N GLY A 48 -1.43 16.99 9.75
CA GLY A 48 -1.59 18.41 10.14
C GLY A 48 -0.29 19.04 10.67
N ASN A 49 -0.36 20.19 11.35
CA ASN A 49 0.81 20.83 11.97
C ASN A 49 0.69 20.98 13.49
N ALA A 50 -0.45 20.62 14.08
CA ALA A 50 -0.71 20.75 15.51
C ALA A 50 -0.67 19.38 16.22
N ILE A 51 -0.27 19.39 17.50
CA ILE A 51 -0.38 18.28 18.45
C ILE A 51 -1.15 18.82 19.66
N HIS A 52 -2.23 18.15 20.03
CA HIS A 52 -3.14 18.66 21.05
C HIS A 52 -2.71 18.25 22.46
N ASN A 53 -2.92 19.15 23.41
CA ASN A 53 -2.80 18.85 24.83
C ASN A 53 -4.06 18.08 25.31
N ARG A 54 -3.87 16.90 25.88
CA ARG A 54 -4.91 15.95 26.31
C ARG A 54 -5.10 15.89 27.83
N ALA A 55 -4.50 16.80 28.60
CA ALA A 55 -4.61 16.75 30.06
C ALA A 55 -6.08 16.89 30.52
N PRO A 56 -6.58 15.99 31.39
CA PRO A 56 -7.90 16.13 31.99
C PRO A 56 -7.90 17.29 32.99
N ASP A 57 -8.98 18.08 32.98
CA ASP A 57 -9.18 19.33 33.73
C ASP A 57 -8.50 20.59 33.20
N GLN A 58 -9.36 21.59 32.96
CA GLN A 58 -9.12 22.97 32.54
C GLN A 58 -8.36 23.83 33.57
N LEU A 59 -7.36 23.30 34.28
CA LEU A 59 -6.59 24.07 35.27
C LEU A 59 -5.72 25.19 34.65
N LEU A 60 -5.44 25.11 33.34
CA LEU A 60 -4.85 26.21 32.60
C LEU A 60 -5.88 27.26 32.18
N LYS A 61 -7.20 26.96 32.14
CA LYS A 61 -8.33 27.83 31.74
C LYS A 61 -9.30 28.19 32.88
N PRO A 62 -8.88 28.97 33.90
CA PRO A 62 -9.78 29.39 34.98
C PRO A 62 -10.81 30.46 34.54
N ASP A 63 -10.51 31.25 33.50
CA ASP A 63 -11.38 32.27 32.91
C ASP A 63 -11.39 32.08 31.37
N GLY A 64 -12.55 32.09 30.74
CA GLY A 64 -12.75 31.66 29.34
C GLY A 64 -11.79 32.22 28.28
N ASP A 65 -11.62 31.42 27.23
CA ASP A 65 -10.95 31.67 25.93
C ASP A 65 -9.47 32.11 25.87
N ASP A 66 -8.87 32.69 26.91
CA ASP A 66 -7.51 33.29 26.83
C ASP A 66 -6.38 32.51 27.52
N ALA A 67 -6.62 31.24 27.84
CA ALA A 67 -5.69 30.47 28.67
C ALA A 67 -4.86 29.46 27.87
N ASP A 68 -3.60 29.28 28.28
CA ASP A 68 -2.58 28.43 27.65
C ASP A 68 -3.13 27.04 27.32
N ASP A 69 -3.62 26.86 26.09
CA ASP A 69 -4.00 25.56 25.57
C ASP A 69 -2.77 24.63 25.47
N LEU A 70 -1.57 25.23 25.42
CA LEU A 70 -0.29 24.58 25.18
C LEU A 70 -0.34 23.66 23.96
N GLU A 71 -1.13 23.99 22.94
CA GLU A 71 -1.09 23.24 21.69
C GLU A 71 0.30 23.37 21.07
N LEU A 72 0.89 22.27 20.64
CA LEU A 72 2.22 22.32 20.02
C LEU A 72 2.06 22.42 18.50
N VAL A 73 2.79 23.35 17.88
CA VAL A 73 2.90 23.47 16.43
C VAL A 73 4.26 22.96 15.98
N ILE A 74 4.24 22.08 14.99
CA ILE A 74 5.41 21.56 14.29
C ILE A 74 5.95 22.67 13.39
N ALA A 75 7.24 23.01 13.54
CA ALA A 75 7.86 24.08 12.77
C ALA A 75 7.92 23.77 11.26
N ASP A 76 8.32 22.54 10.89
CA ASP A 76 8.32 22.07 9.51
C ASP A 76 7.78 20.62 9.42
N PRO A 77 6.52 20.40 9.03
CA PRO A 77 5.94 19.05 8.98
C PRO A 77 6.60 18.12 7.95
N HIS A 78 7.42 18.65 7.02
CA HIS A 78 8.13 17.85 6.02
C HIS A 78 9.49 17.32 6.52
N LYS A 79 10.05 17.93 7.58
CA LYS A 79 11.35 17.56 8.19
C LYS A 79 11.25 16.51 9.32
N LEU A 80 10.05 16.00 9.58
CA LEU A 80 9.81 14.90 10.52
C LEU A 80 8.92 13.82 9.91
N ARG A 81 8.82 12.67 10.57
CA ARG A 81 7.87 11.60 10.22
C ARG A 81 6.87 11.41 11.34
N ARG A 82 5.63 11.03 10.98
CA ARG A 82 4.57 10.76 11.95
C ARG A 82 3.87 9.46 11.64
N SER A 83 3.63 8.73 12.71
CA SER A 83 2.75 7.57 12.77
C SER A 83 1.94 7.67 14.05
N TYR A 84 0.93 6.80 14.20
CA TYR A 84 0.04 6.89 15.34
C TYR A 84 0.79 6.65 16.65
N GLY A 85 0.81 7.68 17.51
CA GLY A 85 1.48 7.66 18.81
C GLY A 85 2.97 7.96 18.75
N VAL A 86 3.50 8.37 17.58
CA VAL A 86 4.94 8.57 17.39
C VAL A 86 5.25 9.76 16.47
N VAL A 87 6.10 10.66 16.96
CA VAL A 87 6.74 11.71 16.15
C VAL A 87 8.23 11.41 16.03
N SER A 88 8.71 11.17 14.82
CA SER A 88 10.13 10.87 14.54
C SER A 88 10.84 12.10 13.98
N LEU A 89 11.75 12.65 14.76
CA LEU A 89 12.63 13.77 14.41
C LEU A 89 13.87 13.22 13.70
N VAL A 90 13.79 13.14 12.37
CA VAL A 90 14.87 12.62 11.51
C VAL A 90 15.86 13.71 11.06
N SER A 91 15.51 14.98 11.28
CA SER A 91 16.35 16.15 11.02
C SER A 91 15.99 17.27 12.00
N GLU A 92 16.73 18.39 11.96
CA GLU A 92 16.46 19.56 12.81
C GLU A 92 15.01 20.04 12.66
N ASN A 93 14.28 20.04 13.76
CA ASN A 93 12.88 20.45 13.81
C ASN A 93 12.43 20.65 15.25
N SER A 94 11.36 21.42 15.45
CA SER A 94 10.82 21.64 16.78
C SER A 94 9.30 21.56 16.80
N LEU A 95 8.77 21.13 17.94
CA LEU A 95 7.35 21.24 18.26
C LEU A 95 7.26 22.28 19.38
N ARG A 96 6.59 23.40 19.14
CA ARG A 96 6.57 24.55 20.05
C ARG A 96 5.14 24.93 20.43
N SER A 97 4.90 25.25 21.69
CA SER A 97 3.59 25.72 22.14
C SER A 97 3.15 26.99 21.40
N THR A 98 1.88 27.07 20.99
CA THR A 98 1.27 28.24 20.34
C THR A 98 1.34 29.48 21.23
N THR A 99 1.13 29.28 22.53
CA THR A 99 1.14 30.29 23.58
C THR A 99 2.32 30.08 24.54
N PRO A 100 2.86 31.15 25.17
CA PRO A 100 3.79 30.99 26.29
C PRO A 100 3.17 30.18 27.42
N ALA A 101 3.95 29.38 28.15
CA ALA A 101 3.44 28.49 29.19
C ALA A 101 3.35 29.18 30.56
N GLY A 102 2.67 30.32 30.62
CA GLY A 102 2.51 31.16 31.81
C GLY A 102 1.70 30.50 32.92
N ALA A 103 0.56 29.91 32.59
CA ALA A 103 -0.32 29.20 33.52
C ALA A 103 0.36 27.93 34.07
N LEU A 104 1.05 27.16 33.21
CA LEU A 104 1.86 26.01 33.63
C LEU A 104 2.97 26.45 34.61
N THR A 105 3.67 27.52 34.27
CA THR A 105 4.71 28.11 35.12
C THR A 105 4.16 28.56 36.47
N SER A 106 3.00 29.20 36.49
CA SER A 106 2.32 29.65 37.72
C SER A 106 1.91 28.48 38.61
N ALA A 107 1.35 27.40 38.03
CA ALA A 107 0.96 26.20 38.76
C ALA A 107 2.18 25.53 39.44
N ILE A 108 3.24 25.27 38.66
CA ILE A 108 4.49 24.68 39.16
C ILE A 108 5.16 25.59 40.21
N GLY A 109 5.17 26.90 39.99
CA GLY A 109 5.74 27.87 40.94
C GLY A 109 4.99 27.89 42.27
N LYS A 110 3.66 27.75 42.26
CA LYS A 110 2.83 27.67 43.48
C LYS A 110 3.00 26.34 44.22
N ALA A 111 3.05 25.22 43.49
CA ALA A 111 3.25 23.91 44.07
C ALA A 111 4.67 23.73 44.61
N ASN A 112 5.64 24.44 44.02
CA ASN A 112 7.08 24.24 44.22
C ASN A 112 7.50 22.78 44.00
N GLU A 113 6.81 22.08 43.11
CA GLU A 113 7.04 20.69 42.77
C GLU A 113 6.84 20.49 41.27
N LEU A 114 7.52 19.50 40.71
CA LEU A 114 7.49 19.22 39.28
C LEU A 114 7.68 17.73 39.02
N THR A 115 6.93 17.20 38.06
CA THR A 115 7.30 15.98 37.34
C THR A 115 7.23 16.20 35.84
N VAL A 116 8.25 15.76 35.11
CA VAL A 116 8.26 15.72 33.64
C VAL A 116 8.53 14.29 33.22
N GLU A 117 7.62 13.69 32.45
CA GLU A 117 7.75 12.34 31.90
C GLU A 117 7.79 12.41 30.38
N VAL A 118 8.78 11.75 29.78
CA VAL A 118 8.87 11.58 28.33
C VAL A 118 9.16 10.13 27.98
N TRP A 119 8.46 9.61 26.97
CA TRP A 119 8.77 8.34 26.33
C TRP A 119 9.43 8.58 24.98
N PHE A 120 10.60 8.00 24.76
CA PHE A 120 11.39 8.26 23.56
C PHE A 120 12.34 7.12 23.15
N GLU A 121 12.75 7.13 21.89
CA GLU A 121 13.86 6.34 21.34
C GLU A 121 14.94 7.29 20.82
N THR A 122 16.18 7.16 21.30
CA THR A 122 17.31 7.97 20.81
C THR A 122 17.85 7.40 19.50
N ALA A 123 17.91 8.22 18.44
CA ALA A 123 18.47 7.79 17.16
C ALA A 123 20.02 7.84 17.11
N ASN A 124 20.66 8.70 17.91
CA ASN A 124 22.10 8.92 17.90
C ASN A 124 22.67 8.98 19.32
N LEU A 125 23.33 7.90 19.78
CA LEU A 125 23.91 7.78 21.12
C LEU A 125 25.22 8.56 21.30
N GLN A 126 25.72 9.22 20.27
CA GLN A 126 26.95 10.00 20.26
C GLN A 126 26.68 11.51 20.09
N GLN A 127 25.42 11.94 20.20
CA GLN A 127 25.03 13.32 19.98
C GLN A 127 25.60 14.26 21.06
N SER A 128 26.29 15.33 20.65
CA SER A 128 26.86 16.33 21.56
C SER A 128 25.76 17.17 22.22
N GLY A 129 25.79 17.25 23.55
CA GLY A 129 24.67 17.72 24.32
C GLY A 129 24.79 19.07 25.04
N PRO A 130 23.76 19.40 25.85
CA PRO A 130 22.48 18.69 25.84
C PRO A 130 21.70 19.04 24.57
N ALA A 131 21.36 18.06 23.75
CA ALA A 131 20.33 18.16 22.70
C ALA A 131 18.96 18.16 23.38
N ARG A 132 17.98 18.91 22.86
CA ARG A 132 16.71 19.16 23.58
C ARG A 132 15.67 18.11 23.25
N ILE A 133 15.41 17.22 24.21
CA ILE A 133 14.24 16.33 24.13
C ILE A 133 12.99 17.14 24.43
N VAL A 134 12.97 17.79 25.60
CA VAL A 134 11.92 18.73 26.02
C VAL A 134 12.52 19.89 26.81
N SER A 135 12.00 21.10 26.60
CA SER A 135 12.49 22.32 27.24
C SER A 135 11.35 23.31 27.44
N LEU A 136 11.43 24.07 28.53
CA LEU A 136 10.68 25.31 28.72
C LEU A 136 11.70 26.44 28.82
N SER A 137 11.99 27.09 27.70
CA SER A 137 13.11 28.02 27.56
C SER A 137 12.82 29.17 26.61
N ALA A 138 13.61 30.24 26.72
CA ALA A 138 13.71 31.29 25.71
C ALA A 138 14.84 31.03 24.72
N ASP A 139 15.95 30.44 25.17
CA ASP A 139 17.15 30.19 24.36
C ASP A 139 18.10 29.18 25.06
N ALA A 140 19.27 28.97 24.46
CA ALA A 140 20.30 28.05 24.95
C ALA A 140 20.96 28.41 26.30
N SER A 141 20.65 29.57 26.90
CA SER A 141 21.18 30.07 28.17
C SER A 141 20.11 30.41 29.20
N HIS A 142 18.85 30.59 28.79
CA HIS A 142 17.75 30.98 29.68
C HIS A 142 16.60 29.97 29.61
N ARG A 143 16.35 29.30 30.74
CA ARG A 143 15.34 28.24 30.83
C ARG A 143 14.68 28.16 32.20
N ASN A 144 13.48 27.63 32.23
CA ASN A 144 12.85 27.12 33.45
C ASN A 144 13.29 25.67 33.69
N PHE A 145 13.20 24.83 32.66
CA PHE A 145 13.75 23.47 32.71
C PHE A 145 14.14 22.96 31.33
N THR A 146 14.98 21.92 31.32
CA THR A 146 15.28 21.12 30.14
C THR A 146 15.56 19.68 30.54
N LEU A 147 14.94 18.74 29.84
CA LEU A 147 15.38 17.36 29.73
C LEU A 147 16.10 17.20 28.39
N GLY A 148 17.39 16.89 28.42
CA GLY A 148 18.21 16.77 27.22
C GLY A 148 19.10 15.56 27.20
N GLN A 149 19.71 15.31 26.05
CA GLN A 149 20.64 14.21 25.83
C GLN A 149 22.06 14.73 25.64
N ASP A 150 23.03 14.14 26.35
CA ASP A 150 24.47 14.37 26.12
C ASP A 150 25.21 13.04 25.97
N GLY A 151 25.60 12.72 24.73
CA GLY A 151 26.07 11.39 24.34
C GLY A 151 24.99 10.36 24.61
N ASN A 152 25.29 9.39 25.46
CA ASN A 152 24.37 8.32 25.89
C ASN A 152 23.85 8.53 27.32
N ARG A 153 23.78 9.79 27.77
CA ARG A 153 23.28 10.21 29.08
C ARG A 153 22.10 11.14 28.94
N LEU A 154 21.23 11.13 29.95
CA LEU A 154 20.24 12.16 30.15
C LEU A 154 20.85 13.29 31.00
N GLU A 155 20.67 14.53 30.59
CA GLU A 155 21.04 15.73 31.34
C GLU A 155 19.79 16.56 31.64
N VAL A 156 19.56 16.82 32.92
CA VAL A 156 18.48 17.69 33.39
C VAL A 156 19.05 19.00 33.89
N ARG A 157 18.48 20.11 33.42
CA ARG A 157 18.71 21.45 33.94
C ARG A 157 17.41 22.00 34.47
N LEU A 158 17.42 22.50 35.70
CA LEU A 158 16.25 23.07 36.35
C LEU A 158 16.64 24.40 36.98
N ARG A 159 15.92 25.46 36.61
CA ARG A 159 16.03 26.76 37.26
C ARG A 159 15.23 26.73 38.56
N THR A 160 15.85 27.23 39.61
CA THR A 160 15.32 27.48 40.94
C THR A 160 15.89 28.82 41.42
N SER A 161 15.48 29.31 42.59
CA SER A 161 16.11 30.47 43.22
C SER A 161 17.58 30.25 43.65
N ALA A 162 18.11 29.02 43.62
CA ALA A 162 19.50 28.72 44.01
C ALA A 162 20.39 28.24 42.85
N THR A 163 19.85 28.08 41.65
CA THR A 163 20.59 27.70 40.43
C THR A 163 20.73 28.91 39.50
N SER A 164 21.64 28.85 38.53
CA SER A 164 21.74 29.89 37.50
C SER A 164 20.45 30.00 36.66
N GLU A 165 20.29 31.09 35.91
CA GLU A 165 19.26 31.26 34.85
C GLU A 165 19.22 30.13 33.81
N ASN A 166 20.35 29.43 33.64
CA ASN A 166 20.48 28.29 32.74
C ASN A 166 20.17 26.94 33.41
N GLY A 167 19.69 26.93 34.64
CA GLY A 167 19.41 25.73 35.43
C GLY A 167 20.64 24.91 35.83
N LEU A 168 21.81 25.56 35.93
CA LEU A 168 23.06 24.95 36.42
C LEU A 168 23.22 25.09 37.94
N PRO A 169 23.85 24.11 38.62
CA PRO A 169 24.44 22.88 38.04
C PRO A 169 23.39 21.93 37.46
N SER A 170 23.75 21.06 36.51
CA SER A 170 22.86 20.04 35.93
C SER A 170 22.92 18.69 36.66
N LEU A 171 21.88 17.89 36.52
CA LEU A 171 21.82 16.50 36.99
C LEU A 171 22.00 15.58 35.79
N LEU A 172 23.04 14.74 35.79
CA LEU A 172 23.29 13.76 34.74
C LEU A 172 23.04 12.34 35.24
N THR A 173 22.56 11.47 34.37
CA THR A 173 22.60 10.02 34.57
C THR A 173 23.98 9.45 34.24
N ASP A 174 24.21 8.20 34.65
CA ASP A 174 25.44 7.48 34.34
C ASP A 174 25.65 7.29 32.83
N ALA A 175 26.92 7.26 32.40
CA ALA A 175 27.27 6.97 31.01
C ALA A 175 26.73 5.60 30.59
N GLY A 176 26.07 5.54 29.43
CA GLY A 176 25.44 4.32 28.91
C GLY A 176 24.02 4.09 29.38
N SER A 177 23.41 5.03 30.12
CA SER A 177 22.02 4.89 30.57
C SER A 177 21.00 4.95 29.45
N LEU A 178 21.33 5.56 28.30
CA LEU A 178 20.49 5.55 27.09
C LEU A 178 21.02 4.51 26.10
N THR A 179 20.12 3.67 25.57
CA THR A 179 20.46 2.51 24.73
C THR A 179 19.93 2.60 23.30
N GLY A 180 19.08 3.58 22.99
CA GLY A 180 18.38 3.71 21.70
C GLY A 180 17.03 2.96 21.67
N GLU A 181 16.82 2.04 22.60
CA GLU A 181 15.53 1.39 22.83
C GLU A 181 14.50 2.37 23.42
N LEU A 182 13.22 2.01 23.31
CA LEU A 182 12.13 2.78 23.91
C LEU A 182 12.37 2.93 25.42
N THR A 183 12.50 4.18 25.86
CA THR A 183 12.85 4.54 27.22
C THR A 183 11.82 5.51 27.79
N GLN A 184 11.33 5.24 28.99
CA GLN A 184 10.67 6.24 29.81
C GLN A 184 11.73 6.98 30.62
N ALA A 185 11.85 8.29 30.45
CA ALA A 185 12.55 9.15 31.41
C ALA A 185 11.52 9.96 32.21
N MET A 186 11.68 9.95 33.52
CA MET A 186 10.89 10.77 34.42
C MET A 186 11.81 11.58 35.33
N PHE A 187 11.66 12.91 35.30
CA PHE A 187 12.31 13.80 36.24
C PHE A 187 11.32 14.29 37.28
N THR A 188 11.69 14.26 38.56
CA THR A 188 10.89 14.81 39.66
C THR A 188 11.71 15.79 40.50
N LYS A 189 11.09 16.90 40.92
CA LYS A 189 11.55 17.80 41.98
C LYS A 189 10.47 17.86 43.06
N ASP A 190 10.81 17.42 44.28
CA ASP A 190 9.88 17.48 45.42
C ASP A 190 9.99 18.78 46.25
N GLY A 191 9.03 19.02 47.14
CA GLY A 191 9.00 20.21 47.99
C GLY A 191 10.21 20.36 48.92
N ALA A 192 10.97 19.28 49.16
CA ALA A 192 12.20 19.31 49.95
C ALA A 192 13.44 19.66 49.12
N GLY A 193 13.33 19.80 47.80
CA GLY A 193 14.44 20.14 46.91
C GLY A 193 15.21 18.93 46.37
N ASN A 194 14.66 17.71 46.48
CA ASN A 194 15.30 16.53 45.91
C ASN A 194 14.96 16.41 44.43
N PHE A 195 15.99 16.36 43.61
CA PHE A 195 15.91 16.09 42.18
C PHE A 195 16.14 14.60 41.98
N ARG A 196 15.26 13.92 41.25
CA ARG A 196 15.39 12.51 40.91
C ARG A 196 15.10 12.31 39.43
N VAL A 197 15.90 11.48 38.79
CA VAL A 197 15.67 10.99 37.44
C VAL A 197 15.44 9.50 37.55
N TYR A 198 14.34 9.04 36.96
CA TYR A 198 14.02 7.63 36.80
C TYR A 198 14.10 7.27 35.32
N LEU A 199 14.65 6.10 35.03
CA LEU A 199 14.63 5.50 33.71
C LEU A 199 13.89 4.17 33.81
N ASN A 200 12.83 4.00 33.02
CA ASN A 200 12.02 2.78 32.99
C ASN A 200 11.51 2.35 34.38
N GLY A 201 11.09 3.32 35.20
CA GLY A 201 10.63 3.08 36.57
C GLY A 201 11.73 3.03 37.64
N ASP A 202 12.99 2.81 37.26
CA ASP A 202 14.10 2.67 38.21
C ASP A 202 14.82 4.00 38.43
N LEU A 203 15.24 4.27 39.69
CA LEU A 203 15.99 5.48 40.03
C LEU A 203 17.38 5.43 39.38
N ALA A 204 17.65 6.40 38.49
CA ALA A 204 18.89 6.46 37.69
C ALA A 204 19.84 7.57 38.15
N ALA A 205 19.34 8.67 38.70
CA ALA A 205 20.18 9.73 39.26
C ALA A 205 19.42 10.54 40.31
N THR A 206 20.17 11.12 41.27
CA THR A 206 19.59 12.03 42.26
C THR A 206 20.55 13.15 42.62
N ARG A 207 20.00 14.29 43.05
CA ARG A 207 20.74 15.41 43.61
C ARG A 207 19.85 16.23 44.51
N GLU A 208 20.39 16.75 45.60
CA GLU A 208 19.72 17.79 46.39
C GLU A 208 20.07 19.17 45.82
N ALA A 209 19.05 19.98 45.57
CA ALA A 209 19.23 21.38 45.20
C ALA A 209 18.16 22.22 45.92
N ALA A 210 18.64 23.17 46.72
CA ALA A 210 17.77 24.15 47.37
C ALA A 210 17.11 25.07 46.33
N GLY A 211 16.12 25.83 46.77
CA GLY A 211 15.52 26.91 45.99
C GLY A 211 14.11 26.59 45.48
N GLU A 212 13.39 27.67 45.23
CA GLU A 212 11.98 27.67 44.87
C GLU A 212 11.82 27.77 43.34
N LEU A 213 10.74 27.21 42.80
CA LEU A 213 10.37 27.33 41.38
C LEU A 213 9.57 28.60 41.07
N SER A 214 9.26 29.43 42.07
CA SER A 214 8.49 30.67 41.91
C SER A 214 9.21 31.76 41.10
N ASN A 215 10.51 31.61 40.81
CA ASN A 215 11.30 32.50 39.97
C ASN A 215 11.26 32.14 38.47
N TRP A 216 10.42 31.20 38.07
CA TRP A 216 10.26 30.81 36.68
C TRP A 216 9.63 31.92 35.84
N ASN A 217 10.05 32.01 34.58
CA ASN A 217 9.52 32.99 33.64
C ASN A 217 8.36 32.39 32.83
N GLY A 218 7.17 32.97 32.96
CA GLY A 218 5.97 32.55 32.23
C GLY A 218 5.95 32.90 30.74
N SER A 219 6.90 33.69 30.25
CA SER A 219 6.99 34.06 28.82
C SER A 219 7.67 32.99 27.96
N TYR A 220 8.13 31.89 28.55
CA TYR A 220 8.82 30.81 27.83
C TYR A 220 7.83 29.84 27.20
N HIS A 221 8.21 29.25 26.06
CA HIS A 221 7.40 28.27 25.37
C HIS A 221 7.86 26.85 25.70
N LEU A 222 6.90 25.93 25.76
CA LEU A 222 7.20 24.51 25.80
C LEU A 222 7.66 24.08 24.41
N ILE A 223 8.83 23.44 24.33
CA ILE A 223 9.49 23.07 23.09
C ILE A 223 9.99 21.63 23.19
N LEU A 224 9.74 20.83 22.16
CA LEU A 224 10.28 19.48 22.00
C LEU A 224 11.14 19.42 20.74
N GLY A 225 12.20 18.61 20.77
CA GLY A 225 13.02 18.30 19.60
C GLY A 225 14.11 19.29 19.22
N ASP A 226 14.09 20.54 19.71
CA ASP A 226 15.17 21.53 19.54
C ASP A 226 15.10 22.61 20.64
N GLU A 227 15.96 23.62 20.55
CA GLU A 227 15.91 24.85 21.33
C GLU A 227 15.03 25.90 20.63
N ALA A 228 14.52 26.87 21.41
CA ALA A 228 13.71 27.98 20.90
C ALA A 228 14.33 28.75 19.73
N THR A 229 15.67 28.84 19.73
CA THR A 229 16.48 29.53 18.71
C THR A 229 17.09 28.57 17.68
N GLY A 230 16.79 27.28 17.76
CA GLY A 230 17.47 26.19 17.04
C GLY A 230 18.87 25.87 17.60
N SER A 231 19.62 25.05 16.86
CA SER A 231 21.03 24.62 17.08
C SER A 231 21.28 23.56 18.16
N ARG A 232 20.23 23.02 18.79
CA ARG A 232 20.33 21.94 19.79
C ARG A 232 19.34 20.81 19.46
N ALA A 233 19.13 20.58 18.16
CA ALA A 233 18.21 19.57 17.64
C ALA A 233 18.50 18.22 18.29
N TRP A 234 17.45 17.55 18.73
CA TRP A 234 17.47 16.17 19.21
C TRP A 234 16.88 15.27 18.13
N LEU A 235 17.56 14.16 17.85
CA LEU A 235 17.13 13.20 16.83
C LEU A 235 16.68 11.91 17.50
N GLY A 236 15.48 11.47 17.15
CA GLY A 236 14.86 10.30 17.76
C GLY A 236 13.35 10.28 17.59
N LYS A 237 12.70 9.34 18.27
CA LYS A 237 11.24 9.22 18.26
C LYS A 237 10.68 9.64 19.60
N LEU A 238 9.67 10.51 19.60
CA LEU A 238 8.88 10.87 20.77
C LEU A 238 7.59 10.07 20.73
N HIS A 239 7.18 9.53 21.87
CA HIS A 239 5.94 8.75 22.01
C HIS A 239 4.94 9.36 22.99
N LEU A 240 5.43 10.05 24.02
CA LEU A 240 4.57 10.69 25.01
C LEU A 240 5.34 11.80 25.74
N LEU A 241 4.64 12.88 26.10
CA LEU A 241 5.08 13.87 27.09
C LEU A 241 3.97 14.08 28.11
N ALA A 242 4.30 14.04 29.40
CA ALA A 242 3.40 14.45 30.48
C ALA A 242 4.12 15.37 31.48
N ILE A 243 3.45 16.43 31.94
CA ILE A 243 3.97 17.38 32.92
C ILE A 243 2.99 17.52 34.07
N TYR A 244 3.49 17.40 35.30
CA TYR A 244 2.72 17.53 36.53
C TYR A 244 3.24 18.67 37.39
N ASP A 245 2.34 19.39 38.06
CA ASP A 245 2.68 20.37 39.11
C ASP A 245 2.86 19.71 40.48
N ARG A 246 3.33 18.47 40.51
CA ARG A 246 3.70 17.74 41.73
C ARG A 246 4.83 16.76 41.50
N ALA A 247 5.52 16.36 42.56
CA ALA A 247 6.47 15.26 42.51
C ALA A 247 5.72 13.92 42.61
N LEU A 248 5.83 13.08 41.58
CA LEU A 248 5.34 11.71 41.65
C LEU A 248 6.24 10.88 42.59
N THR A 249 5.60 10.07 43.42
CA THR A 249 6.29 9.11 44.29
C THR A 249 6.85 7.94 43.49
N GLU A 250 7.86 7.22 44.01
CA GLU A 250 8.43 6.04 43.33
C GLU A 250 7.36 5.01 42.90
N LYS A 251 6.33 4.82 43.71
CA LYS A 251 5.19 3.95 43.38
C LYS A 251 4.37 4.47 42.20
N GLU A 252 4.15 5.78 42.14
CA GLU A 252 3.45 6.43 41.03
C GLU A 252 4.30 6.45 39.75
N VAL A 253 5.63 6.56 39.87
CA VAL A 253 6.56 6.41 38.74
C VAL A 253 6.44 5.00 38.16
N ALA A 254 6.53 3.96 38.99
CA ALA A 254 6.38 2.57 38.55
C ALA A 254 4.99 2.30 37.93
N GLN A 255 3.94 2.94 38.47
CA GLN A 255 2.59 2.86 37.90
C GLN A 255 2.52 3.49 36.50
N ASN A 256 3.08 4.69 36.30
CA ASN A 256 3.12 5.33 34.97
C ASN A 256 3.99 4.54 33.99
N PHE A 257 5.10 3.95 34.45
CA PHE A 257 5.90 3.05 33.62
C PHE A 257 5.08 1.86 33.12
N ALA A 258 4.35 1.20 34.03
CA ALA A 258 3.46 0.09 33.70
C ALA A 258 2.28 0.49 32.80
N ALA A 259 1.84 1.76 32.85
CA ALA A 259 0.79 2.28 31.98
C ALA A 259 1.24 2.50 30.53
N GLY A 260 2.54 2.74 30.30
CA GLY A 260 3.11 2.94 28.95
C GLY A 260 2.64 4.22 28.26
N THR A 261 2.75 4.27 26.94
CA THR A 261 2.42 5.45 26.11
C THR A 261 0.92 5.63 25.85
N ALA A 262 0.08 4.64 26.20
CA ALA A 262 -1.37 4.56 25.99
C ALA A 262 -1.86 4.60 24.52
N ALA A 263 -1.17 5.28 23.59
CA ALA A 263 -1.56 5.41 22.19
C ALA A 263 -1.75 4.05 21.51
N GLY A 264 -0.77 3.15 21.57
CA GLY A 264 -0.88 1.83 20.96
C GLY A 264 -2.08 1.01 21.48
N LYS A 265 -2.45 1.17 22.76
CA LYS A 265 -3.59 0.45 23.36
C LYS A 265 -4.93 1.01 22.87
N GLN A 266 -5.08 2.34 22.82
CA GLN A 266 -6.30 2.99 22.35
C GLN A 266 -6.58 2.67 20.87
N LEU A 267 -5.54 2.66 20.03
CA LEU A 267 -5.69 2.25 18.64
C LEU A 267 -6.04 0.76 18.54
N ALA A 268 -5.37 -0.10 19.29
CA ALA A 268 -5.64 -1.54 19.28
C ALA A 268 -7.09 -1.87 19.63
N GLU A 269 -7.72 -1.13 20.55
CA GLU A 269 -9.14 -1.28 20.93
C GLU A 269 -10.12 -0.85 19.83
N ARG A 270 -9.71 0.08 18.95
CA ARG A 270 -10.52 0.57 17.81
C ARG A 270 -10.37 -0.27 16.55
N LEU A 271 -9.29 -1.04 16.44
CA LEU A 271 -8.95 -1.79 15.24
C LEU A 271 -9.46 -3.25 15.29
N PRO A 272 -9.94 -3.82 14.17
CA PRO A 272 -10.27 -5.25 14.07
C PRO A 272 -9.06 -6.13 14.43
N PRO A 273 -9.21 -7.19 15.25
CA PRO A 273 -8.09 -8.00 15.70
C PRO A 273 -7.28 -8.56 14.52
N ALA A 274 -5.96 -8.63 14.67
CA ALA A 274 -5.09 -9.27 13.70
C ALA A 274 -5.49 -10.75 13.53
N ALA A 275 -5.47 -11.27 12.31
CA ALA A 275 -5.75 -12.67 12.03
C ALA A 275 -4.79 -13.59 12.81
N ALA A 276 -5.34 -14.62 13.45
CA ALA A 276 -4.58 -15.55 14.31
C ALA A 276 -3.81 -16.65 13.54
N ARG A 277 -3.74 -16.55 12.21
CA ARG A 277 -3.07 -17.52 11.32
C ARG A 277 -1.89 -16.88 10.60
N THR A 278 -1.00 -17.71 10.09
CA THR A 278 0.03 -17.26 9.15
C THR A 278 -0.63 -16.70 7.90
N VAL A 279 -0.19 -15.51 7.49
CA VAL A 279 -0.69 -14.82 6.31
C VAL A 279 0.25 -15.07 5.13
N ASP A 280 -0.31 -15.48 4.00
CA ASP A 280 0.41 -15.60 2.74
C ASP A 280 0.19 -14.33 1.92
N PHE A 281 1.27 -13.67 1.51
CA PHE A 281 1.15 -12.39 0.80
C PHE A 281 0.39 -12.54 -0.52
N VAL A 282 0.67 -13.57 -1.31
CA VAL A 282 0.10 -13.72 -2.66
C VAL A 282 -1.36 -14.14 -2.58
N ALA A 283 -1.70 -15.04 -1.65
CA ALA A 283 -3.06 -15.53 -1.50
C ALA A 283 -3.97 -14.58 -0.72
N ASP A 284 -3.46 -13.87 0.29
CA ASP A 284 -4.29 -13.10 1.24
C ASP A 284 -4.16 -11.58 1.07
N ILE A 285 -2.97 -11.05 0.80
CA ILE A 285 -2.71 -9.60 0.82
C ILE A 285 -2.77 -8.97 -0.56
N GLN A 286 -2.12 -9.59 -1.54
CA GLN A 286 -2.05 -9.09 -2.91
C GLN A 286 -3.44 -8.87 -3.52
N PRO A 287 -4.46 -9.73 -3.30
CA PRO A 287 -5.82 -9.47 -3.78
C PRO A 287 -6.42 -8.18 -3.20
N ILE A 288 -6.22 -7.93 -1.90
CA ILE A 288 -6.69 -6.72 -1.21
C ILE A 288 -6.04 -5.48 -1.83
N LEU A 289 -4.71 -5.50 -2.01
CA LEU A 289 -3.99 -4.37 -2.60
C LEU A 289 -4.39 -4.14 -4.07
N ARG A 290 -4.62 -5.22 -4.83
CA ARG A 290 -5.05 -5.14 -6.23
C ARG A 290 -6.44 -4.54 -6.38
N GLU A 291 -7.36 -4.92 -5.50
CA GLU A 291 -8.75 -4.47 -5.53
C GLU A 291 -8.90 -3.04 -5.03
N HIS A 292 -8.24 -2.68 -3.93
CA HIS A 292 -8.51 -1.41 -3.23
C HIS A 292 -7.41 -0.36 -3.36
N CYS A 293 -6.19 -0.71 -3.78
CA CYS A 293 -5.04 0.19 -3.69
C CYS A 293 -4.33 0.50 -5.01
N PHE A 294 -4.29 -0.45 -5.96
CA PHE A 294 -3.46 -0.31 -7.17
C PHE A 294 -3.97 0.73 -8.15
N GLU A 295 -5.22 1.19 -8.05
CA GLU A 295 -5.73 2.25 -8.91
C GLU A 295 -4.99 3.59 -8.68
N CYS A 296 -4.71 3.92 -7.41
CA CYS A 296 -4.08 5.19 -6.99
C CYS A 296 -2.63 5.05 -6.50
N HIS A 297 -2.19 3.83 -6.15
CA HIS A 297 -0.87 3.56 -5.58
C HIS A 297 -0.11 2.48 -6.36
N ALA A 298 -0.20 2.46 -7.69
CA ALA A 298 0.61 1.58 -8.52
C ALA A 298 0.91 2.17 -9.91
N ALA A 299 2.05 1.73 -10.48
CA ALA A 299 2.41 1.83 -11.90
C ALA A 299 1.93 3.11 -12.64
N GLY A 300 2.56 4.24 -12.34
CA GLY A 300 2.29 5.52 -13.01
C GLY A 300 1.19 6.36 -12.36
N ASN A 301 0.43 5.80 -11.42
CA ASN A 301 -0.39 6.56 -10.47
C ASN A 301 0.12 6.27 -9.06
N GLU A 302 0.95 7.17 -8.51
CA GLU A 302 1.60 7.04 -7.20
C GLU A 302 1.17 8.20 -6.29
N GLU A 303 -0.12 8.25 -5.94
CA GLU A 303 -0.66 9.30 -5.06
C GLU A 303 0.09 9.32 -3.72
N GLY A 304 0.42 10.53 -3.25
CA GLY A 304 1.28 10.72 -2.08
C GLY A 304 2.68 10.11 -2.22
N GLY A 305 3.15 9.91 -3.45
CA GLY A 305 4.44 9.29 -3.78
C GLY A 305 4.56 7.82 -3.38
N LEU A 306 3.43 7.16 -3.09
CA LEU A 306 3.39 5.79 -2.59
C LEU A 306 3.11 4.79 -3.72
N ASN A 307 3.91 3.72 -3.78
CA ASN A 307 3.69 2.59 -4.68
C ASN A 307 3.55 1.30 -3.86
N LEU A 308 2.33 0.76 -3.86
CA LEU A 308 1.91 -0.46 -3.19
C LEU A 308 2.02 -1.71 -4.07
N SER A 309 2.53 -1.62 -5.30
CA SER A 309 2.65 -2.78 -6.21
C SER A 309 4.04 -3.39 -6.25
N ARG A 310 5.05 -2.72 -5.67
CA ARG A 310 6.45 -3.17 -5.66
C ARG A 310 7.01 -3.17 -4.26
N ARG A 311 7.55 -4.29 -3.82
CA ARG A 311 8.14 -4.48 -2.49
C ARG A 311 9.13 -3.37 -2.14
N SER A 312 10.11 -3.11 -3.01
CA SER A 312 11.15 -2.11 -2.75
C SER A 312 10.60 -0.71 -2.51
N ARG A 313 9.52 -0.35 -3.21
CA ARG A 313 8.88 0.97 -3.11
C ARG A 313 7.99 1.07 -1.87
N VAL A 314 7.29 0.00 -1.50
CA VAL A 314 6.51 -0.04 -0.24
C VAL A 314 7.39 0.21 0.98
N PHE A 315 8.56 -0.44 1.03
CA PHE A 315 9.51 -0.25 2.13
C PHE A 315 10.26 1.09 2.08
N GLU A 316 10.34 1.73 0.91
CA GLU A 316 10.82 3.12 0.79
C GLU A 316 9.79 4.11 1.39
N GLY A 317 8.50 3.82 1.21
CA GLY A 317 7.39 4.65 1.68
C GLY A 317 6.95 5.68 0.64
N GLY A 318 6.21 6.70 1.10
CA GLY A 318 5.75 7.81 0.27
C GLY A 318 6.26 9.17 0.74
N GLU A 319 5.64 10.25 0.28
CA GLU A 319 5.96 11.64 0.67
C GLU A 319 5.91 11.88 2.18
N HIS A 320 5.09 11.09 2.89
CA HIS A 320 4.95 11.15 4.33
C HIS A 320 5.82 10.13 5.10
N GLY A 321 6.76 9.48 4.40
CA GLY A 321 7.69 8.49 4.96
C GLY A 321 7.19 7.06 4.91
N ALA A 322 7.71 6.23 5.82
CA ALA A 322 7.41 4.81 5.88
C ALA A 322 5.90 4.55 6.00
N VAL A 323 5.40 3.66 5.15
CA VAL A 323 3.99 3.24 5.19
C VAL A 323 3.79 2.02 6.09
N LEU A 324 4.85 1.21 6.26
CA LEU A 324 4.89 0.00 7.08
C LEU A 324 5.97 0.12 8.15
N GLU A 325 5.60 -0.21 9.39
CA GLU A 325 6.52 -0.49 10.49
C GLU A 325 6.54 -2.01 10.70
N THR A 326 7.60 -2.66 10.22
CA THR A 326 7.68 -4.13 10.20
C THR A 326 7.60 -4.71 11.61
N GLY A 327 6.69 -5.66 11.82
CA GLY A 327 6.44 -6.25 13.14
C GLY A 327 5.53 -5.43 14.05
N ASN A 328 5.04 -4.27 13.60
CA ASN A 328 4.14 -3.42 14.39
C ASN A 328 3.05 -2.76 13.52
N SER A 329 1.92 -3.44 13.42
CA SER A 329 0.73 -2.96 12.71
C SER A 329 0.09 -1.72 13.35
N LEU A 330 0.24 -1.53 14.67
CA LEU A 330 -0.35 -0.39 15.38
C LEU A 330 0.35 0.93 15.05
N THR A 331 1.66 0.90 14.79
CA THR A 331 2.41 2.10 14.38
C THR A 331 2.51 2.22 12.86
N SER A 332 1.96 1.27 12.10
CA SER A 332 2.01 1.29 10.63
C SER A 332 0.96 2.23 10.06
N ARG A 333 1.42 3.22 9.28
CA ARG A 333 0.54 4.20 8.63
C ARG A 333 -0.50 3.55 7.73
N LEU A 334 -0.15 2.46 7.03
CA LEU A 334 -1.10 1.71 6.19
C LEU A 334 -2.38 1.37 6.97
N ILE A 335 -2.24 0.78 8.17
CA ILE A 335 -3.38 0.35 8.98
C ILE A 335 -4.21 1.54 9.46
N TYR A 336 -3.55 2.63 9.85
CA TYR A 336 -4.26 3.84 10.24
C TYR A 336 -5.15 4.36 9.10
N MET A 337 -4.61 4.47 7.88
CA MET A 337 -5.32 4.99 6.71
C MET A 337 -6.50 4.08 6.32
N VAL A 338 -6.32 2.75 6.35
CA VAL A 338 -7.35 1.81 5.90
C VAL A 338 -8.39 1.41 6.96
N SER A 339 -8.16 1.79 8.23
CA SER A 339 -9.04 1.40 9.33
C SER A 339 -10.20 2.35 9.60
N GLY A 340 -10.21 3.51 8.94
CA GLY A 340 -11.21 4.55 9.16
C GLY A 340 -11.17 5.20 10.55
N VAL A 341 -10.03 5.08 11.25
CA VAL A 341 -9.77 5.76 12.53
C VAL A 341 -9.85 7.30 12.38
N ASP A 342 -9.54 7.79 11.18
CA ASP A 342 -9.61 9.18 10.76
C ASP A 342 -10.45 9.29 9.48
N PRO A 343 -11.75 9.62 9.59
CA PRO A 343 -12.66 9.63 8.45
C PRO A 343 -12.24 10.61 7.34
N GLU A 344 -11.60 11.73 7.67
CA GLU A 344 -11.20 12.74 6.67
C GLU A 344 -10.03 12.28 5.79
N ARG A 345 -9.33 11.23 6.20
CA ARG A 345 -8.10 10.74 5.56
C ARG A 345 -8.16 9.23 5.30
N MET A 346 -9.35 8.66 5.32
CA MET A 346 -9.54 7.23 5.09
C MET A 346 -9.10 6.85 3.67
N MET A 347 -8.53 5.65 3.54
CA MET A 347 -8.21 5.03 2.26
C MET A 347 -8.86 3.64 2.19
N PRO A 348 -9.48 3.25 1.06
CA PRO A 348 -9.76 4.07 -0.13
C PRO A 348 -10.62 5.30 0.18
N PRO A 349 -10.55 6.37 -0.66
CA PRO A 349 -11.37 7.57 -0.47
C PRO A 349 -12.87 7.28 -0.56
N ASP A 350 -13.72 8.21 -0.11
CA ASP A 350 -15.18 8.03 0.07
C ASP A 350 -15.96 7.58 -1.19
N ASP A 351 -15.37 7.71 -2.37
CA ASP A 351 -15.92 7.24 -3.64
C ASP A 351 -15.65 5.75 -3.92
N ASN A 352 -14.87 5.08 -3.07
CA ASN A 352 -14.47 3.68 -3.20
C ASN A 352 -14.89 2.85 -1.97
N ASP A 353 -15.06 1.55 -2.17
CA ASP A 353 -15.48 0.65 -1.08
C ASP A 353 -14.37 0.50 -0.02
N PRO A 354 -14.68 0.72 1.27
CA PRO A 354 -13.71 0.56 2.35
C PRO A 354 -13.36 -0.91 2.59
N LEU A 355 -12.19 -1.16 3.17
CA LEU A 355 -11.79 -2.52 3.54
C LEU A 355 -12.69 -3.06 4.67
N THR A 356 -13.02 -4.34 4.56
CA THR A 356 -13.71 -5.10 5.60
C THR A 356 -12.82 -5.29 6.84
N SER A 357 -13.43 -5.54 7.99
CA SER A 357 -12.71 -5.85 9.22
C SER A 357 -11.78 -7.07 9.09
N GLU A 358 -12.14 -8.05 8.26
CA GLU A 358 -11.30 -9.22 7.98
C GLU A 358 -10.07 -8.85 7.16
N GLN A 359 -10.23 -8.06 6.09
CA GLN A 359 -9.12 -7.57 5.27
C GLN A 359 -8.14 -6.72 6.09
N ILE A 360 -8.65 -5.83 6.95
CA ILE A 360 -7.81 -5.07 7.89
C ILE A 360 -7.08 -6.01 8.85
N GLY A 361 -7.77 -7.03 9.39
CA GLY A 361 -7.17 -8.04 10.27
C GLY A 361 -6.05 -8.84 9.60
N LEU A 362 -6.18 -9.14 8.29
CA LEU A 362 -5.14 -9.79 7.49
C LEU A 362 -3.93 -8.87 7.28
N LEU A 363 -4.14 -7.61 6.89
CA LEU A 363 -3.07 -6.62 6.73
C LEU A 363 -2.30 -6.43 8.05
N ARG A 364 -3.01 -6.35 9.18
CA ARG A 364 -2.39 -6.26 10.50
C ARG A 364 -1.51 -7.48 10.78
N ALA A 365 -2.07 -8.68 10.65
CA ALA A 365 -1.33 -9.91 10.89
C ALA A 365 -0.12 -10.06 9.97
N TRP A 366 -0.23 -9.68 8.70
CA TRP A 366 0.89 -9.68 7.77
C TRP A 366 2.03 -8.77 8.22
N ILE A 367 1.72 -7.53 8.63
CA ILE A 367 2.72 -6.59 9.14
C ILE A 367 3.36 -7.11 10.43
N ASP A 368 2.55 -7.58 11.38
CA ASP A 368 3.00 -8.13 12.67
C ASP A 368 3.89 -9.38 12.48
N GLN A 369 3.65 -10.15 11.41
CA GLN A 369 4.46 -11.32 11.02
C GLN A 369 5.74 -10.95 10.23
N GLY A 370 6.07 -9.66 10.13
CA GLY A 370 7.28 -9.18 9.48
C GLY A 370 7.09 -8.72 8.05
N ALA A 371 5.85 -8.47 7.61
CA ALA A 371 5.52 -7.99 6.26
C ALA A 371 6.19 -8.83 5.15
N ASN A 372 6.18 -10.16 5.31
CA ASN A 372 6.84 -11.06 4.37
C ASN A 372 6.24 -10.89 2.97
N TRP A 373 7.08 -10.53 2.00
CA TRP A 373 6.69 -10.24 0.62
C TRP A 373 7.66 -10.96 -0.33
N PRO A 374 7.20 -11.94 -1.14
CA PRO A 374 8.05 -12.67 -2.08
C PRO A 374 8.65 -11.79 -3.18
N LEU A 375 9.93 -11.98 -3.51
CA LEU A 375 10.64 -11.11 -4.48
C LEU A 375 10.03 -11.13 -5.89
N ASP A 376 9.28 -12.17 -6.24
CA ASP A 376 8.60 -12.39 -7.51
C ASP A 376 7.11 -12.00 -7.49
N ALA A 377 6.60 -11.47 -6.37
CA ALA A 377 5.20 -11.04 -6.23
C ALA A 377 4.96 -9.57 -6.64
N ASP A 378 5.99 -8.86 -7.10
CA ASP A 378 5.87 -7.47 -7.56
C ASP A 378 5.03 -7.38 -8.84
N VAL A 379 4.06 -6.47 -8.85
CA VAL A 379 3.21 -6.18 -10.02
C VAL A 379 3.74 -4.92 -10.70
N LEU A 380 4.43 -5.10 -11.83
CA LEU A 380 5.07 -3.99 -12.55
C LEU A 380 4.07 -3.10 -13.28
N ASP A 381 3.02 -3.71 -13.85
CA ASP A 381 1.90 -3.06 -14.52
C ASP A 381 0.60 -3.84 -14.24
N PRO A 382 -0.21 -3.38 -13.27
CA PRO A 382 -1.49 -4.02 -12.94
C PRO A 382 -2.48 -4.07 -14.10
N LYS A 383 -2.45 -3.09 -15.01
CA LYS A 383 -3.35 -3.04 -16.18
C LYS A 383 -2.96 -4.12 -17.18
N LEU A 384 -1.67 -4.34 -17.39
CA LEU A 384 -1.17 -5.42 -18.23
C LEU A 384 -1.47 -6.80 -17.64
N GLU A 385 -1.32 -6.99 -16.32
CA GLU A 385 -1.69 -8.27 -15.70
C GLU A 385 -3.18 -8.56 -15.82
N LYS A 386 -4.04 -7.58 -15.56
CA LYS A 386 -5.49 -7.73 -15.73
C LYS A 386 -5.88 -7.99 -17.18
N SER A 387 -5.19 -7.39 -18.15
CA SER A 387 -5.50 -7.64 -19.56
C SER A 387 -5.20 -9.07 -19.99
N ARG A 388 -4.22 -9.74 -19.38
CA ARG A 388 -3.92 -11.17 -19.64
C ARG A 388 -5.05 -12.11 -19.24
N GLU A 389 -5.93 -11.70 -18.34
CA GLU A 389 -7.12 -12.47 -17.95
C GLU A 389 -8.23 -12.40 -19.02
N HIS A 390 -8.18 -11.43 -19.94
CA HIS A 390 -9.20 -11.32 -20.99
C HIS A 390 -9.13 -12.52 -21.94
N TRP A 391 -10.30 -13.08 -22.28
CA TRP A 391 -10.43 -14.35 -23.02
C TRP A 391 -9.62 -14.41 -24.33
N ALA A 392 -9.44 -13.28 -25.02
CA ALA A 392 -8.70 -13.17 -26.27
C ALA A 392 -7.19 -13.41 -26.12
N PHE A 393 -6.63 -13.23 -24.92
CA PHE A 393 -5.22 -13.43 -24.62
C PHE A 393 -4.95 -14.72 -23.84
N GLN A 394 -6.00 -15.42 -23.43
CA GLN A 394 -5.87 -16.75 -22.86
C GLN A 394 -5.50 -17.75 -23.96
N ARG A 395 -4.59 -18.67 -23.65
CA ARG A 395 -4.31 -19.78 -24.57
C ARG A 395 -5.57 -20.60 -24.76
N LEU A 396 -5.97 -20.79 -26.01
CA LEU A 396 -6.99 -21.79 -26.34
C LEU A 396 -6.46 -23.16 -25.86
N GLY A 397 -7.17 -23.81 -24.93
CA GLY A 397 -6.85 -25.17 -24.49
C GLY A 397 -6.85 -26.16 -25.66
N SER A 398 -6.28 -27.36 -25.46
CA SER A 398 -6.28 -28.36 -26.52
C SER A 398 -7.73 -28.77 -26.84
N GLN A 399 -8.03 -29.06 -28.11
CA GLN A 399 -9.36 -29.58 -28.51
C GLN A 399 -9.74 -30.81 -27.67
N ALA A 400 -8.76 -31.65 -27.29
CA ALA A 400 -8.97 -32.83 -26.48
C ALA A 400 -9.50 -32.54 -25.06
N ASP A 401 -9.14 -31.39 -24.46
CA ASP A 401 -9.59 -31.03 -23.10
C ASP A 401 -11.04 -30.53 -23.06
N ARG A 402 -11.62 -30.16 -24.22
CA ARG A 402 -12.98 -29.63 -24.34
C ARG A 402 -14.03 -30.69 -24.66
N PHE A 403 -13.60 -31.87 -25.07
CA PHE A 403 -14.47 -33.01 -25.38
C PHE A 403 -14.12 -34.17 -24.45
N GLU A 404 -14.45 -34.06 -23.16
CA GLU A 404 -14.71 -35.28 -22.40
C GLU A 404 -15.86 -35.96 -23.14
N ALA A 405 -15.59 -37.14 -23.69
CA ALA A 405 -16.56 -37.99 -24.37
C ALA A 405 -17.66 -38.38 -23.39
N GLY A 406 -18.59 -37.46 -23.17
CA GLY A 406 -19.83 -37.69 -22.46
C GLY A 406 -20.63 -38.67 -23.30
N ASP A 407 -20.90 -39.80 -22.67
CA ASP A 407 -21.67 -40.98 -23.08
C ASP A 407 -23.11 -40.64 -23.53
N SER A 408 -23.25 -39.77 -24.53
CA SER A 408 -24.54 -39.41 -25.11
C SER A 408 -24.71 -40.16 -26.42
N ASP A 409 -25.62 -41.12 -26.36
CA ASP A 409 -26.28 -41.83 -27.46
C ASP A 409 -27.11 -40.86 -28.34
N ALA A 410 -26.53 -39.72 -28.69
CA ALA A 410 -27.10 -38.67 -29.53
C ALA A 410 -26.60 -38.84 -30.96
N SER A 411 -26.66 -40.07 -31.48
CA SER A 411 -26.51 -40.32 -32.90
C SER A 411 -27.79 -39.86 -33.61
N VAL A 412 -27.90 -38.57 -33.90
CA VAL A 412 -28.76 -38.12 -35.00
C VAL A 412 -28.05 -38.59 -36.27
N GLU A 413 -28.66 -39.51 -37.02
CA GLU A 413 -28.17 -39.96 -38.33
C GLU A 413 -27.80 -38.73 -39.17
N GLY A 414 -26.50 -38.54 -39.41
CA GLY A 414 -26.03 -37.47 -40.29
C GLY A 414 -25.19 -36.34 -39.68
N HIS A 415 -24.82 -36.33 -38.38
CA HIS A 415 -24.10 -35.17 -37.78
C HIS A 415 -22.85 -35.47 -36.92
N THR A 416 -22.27 -36.66 -36.99
CA THR A 416 -21.27 -37.12 -35.99
C THR A 416 -19.80 -36.78 -36.25
N ASP A 417 -19.45 -36.01 -37.29
CA ASP A 417 -18.04 -35.79 -37.67
C ASP A 417 -17.51 -34.37 -37.38
N VAL A 418 -18.34 -33.45 -36.88
CA VAL A 418 -17.95 -32.04 -36.66
C VAL A 418 -18.12 -31.65 -35.18
N PRO A 419 -17.04 -31.32 -34.46
CA PRO A 419 -17.09 -31.02 -33.02
C PRO A 419 -18.05 -29.88 -32.63
N ILE A 420 -18.33 -28.95 -33.56
CA ILE A 420 -19.25 -27.82 -33.35
C ILE A 420 -20.72 -28.28 -33.30
N ASP A 421 -21.12 -29.21 -34.17
CA ASP A 421 -22.51 -29.72 -34.21
C ASP A 421 -22.86 -30.42 -32.90
N ALA A 422 -21.91 -31.19 -32.34
CA ALA A 422 -22.05 -31.81 -31.02
C ALA A 422 -22.25 -30.78 -29.90
N MET A 423 -21.50 -29.67 -29.91
CA MET A 423 -21.66 -28.59 -28.92
C MET A 423 -23.05 -27.94 -29.01
N ILE A 424 -23.55 -27.71 -30.23
CA ILE A 424 -24.88 -27.13 -30.45
C ILE A 424 -25.96 -28.10 -29.95
N LEU A 425 -25.86 -29.39 -30.31
CA LEU A 425 -26.80 -30.42 -29.89
C LEU A 425 -26.87 -30.56 -28.36
N GLN A 426 -25.72 -30.58 -27.68
CA GLN A 426 -25.66 -30.63 -26.22
C GLN A 426 -26.32 -29.41 -25.57
N ALA A 427 -26.06 -28.22 -26.12
CA ALA A 427 -26.65 -26.97 -25.64
C ALA A 427 -28.17 -26.90 -25.88
N LEU A 428 -28.66 -27.47 -26.98
CA LEU A 428 -30.09 -27.58 -27.28
C LEU A 428 -30.78 -28.58 -26.35
N GLN A 429 -30.19 -29.77 -26.15
CA GLN A 429 -30.72 -30.81 -25.25
C GLN A 429 -30.86 -30.29 -23.81
N THR A 430 -29.82 -29.62 -23.29
CA THR A 430 -29.83 -29.02 -21.95
C THR A 430 -30.98 -28.01 -21.79
N ARG A 431 -31.34 -27.33 -22.89
CA ARG A 431 -32.42 -26.33 -22.93
C ARG A 431 -33.75 -26.88 -23.42
N GLN A 432 -33.86 -28.20 -23.65
CA GLN A 432 -35.06 -28.86 -24.19
C GLN A 432 -35.55 -28.25 -25.52
N LEU A 433 -34.60 -27.84 -26.36
CA LEU A 433 -34.86 -27.30 -27.69
C LEU A 433 -34.53 -28.35 -28.77
N ALA A 434 -35.22 -28.27 -29.90
CA ALA A 434 -34.94 -29.08 -31.09
C ALA A 434 -34.27 -28.23 -32.17
N LEU A 435 -33.59 -28.90 -33.12
CA LEU A 435 -33.11 -28.25 -34.33
C LEU A 435 -34.28 -27.74 -35.17
N SER A 436 -34.07 -26.61 -35.85
CA SER A 436 -34.98 -26.14 -36.89
C SER A 436 -35.00 -27.11 -38.07
N GLU A 437 -36.12 -27.16 -38.78
CA GLU A 437 -36.23 -27.93 -40.03
C GLU A 437 -35.17 -27.50 -41.05
N THR A 438 -34.61 -28.47 -41.78
CA THR A 438 -33.66 -28.19 -42.86
C THR A 438 -34.36 -27.37 -43.95
N ALA A 439 -33.73 -26.28 -44.36
CA ALA A 439 -34.27 -25.43 -45.41
C ALA A 439 -34.28 -26.15 -46.77
N GLU A 440 -35.23 -25.76 -47.64
CA GLU A 440 -35.30 -26.29 -49.01
C GLU A 440 -34.02 -26.02 -49.81
N ALA A 441 -33.68 -26.90 -50.75
CA ALA A 441 -32.47 -26.82 -51.57
C ALA A 441 -32.30 -25.43 -52.24
N ARG A 442 -33.40 -24.84 -52.72
CA ARG A 442 -33.42 -23.50 -53.33
C ARG A 442 -33.03 -22.39 -52.36
N VAL A 443 -33.41 -22.52 -51.09
CA VAL A 443 -33.04 -21.57 -50.03
C VAL A 443 -31.57 -21.75 -49.67
N LEU A 444 -31.11 -23.00 -49.54
CA LEU A 444 -29.72 -23.34 -49.21
C LEU A 444 -28.74 -22.84 -50.26
N ILE A 445 -28.98 -23.12 -51.55
CA ILE A 445 -28.10 -22.65 -52.63
C ILE A 445 -28.03 -21.12 -52.68
N ARG A 446 -29.16 -20.44 -52.45
CA ARG A 446 -29.18 -18.98 -52.39
C ARG A 446 -28.34 -18.45 -51.24
N ARG A 447 -28.46 -19.04 -50.04
CA ARG A 447 -27.66 -18.66 -48.86
C ARG A 447 -26.17 -18.88 -49.11
N LEU A 448 -25.78 -20.07 -49.56
CA LEU A 448 -24.37 -20.39 -49.88
C LEU A 448 -23.74 -19.35 -50.81
N TYR A 449 -24.44 -19.00 -51.89
CA TYR A 449 -23.95 -18.05 -52.88
C TYR A 449 -23.80 -16.62 -52.32
N PHE A 450 -24.78 -16.12 -51.56
CA PHE A 450 -24.66 -14.79 -50.94
C PHE A 450 -23.65 -14.74 -49.79
N ASP A 451 -23.58 -15.80 -48.99
CA ASP A 451 -22.71 -15.84 -47.82
C ASP A 451 -21.25 -16.00 -48.22
N LEU A 452 -20.95 -16.92 -49.15
CA LEU A 452 -19.57 -17.21 -49.55
C LEU A 452 -19.03 -16.24 -50.60
N ILE A 453 -19.81 -15.88 -51.61
CA ILE A 453 -19.31 -15.08 -52.75
C ILE A 453 -20.09 -13.79 -53.02
N GLY A 454 -21.17 -13.52 -52.28
CA GLY A 454 -21.93 -12.27 -52.38
C GLY A 454 -22.79 -12.09 -53.65
N LEU A 455 -22.86 -13.09 -54.53
CA LEU A 455 -23.60 -13.06 -55.80
C LEU A 455 -24.70 -14.12 -55.80
N PRO A 456 -25.85 -13.92 -56.49
CA PRO A 456 -26.87 -14.96 -56.61
C PRO A 456 -26.43 -16.12 -57.53
N PRO A 457 -26.94 -17.35 -57.34
CA PRO A 457 -26.72 -18.44 -58.27
C PRO A 457 -27.44 -18.20 -59.60
N THR A 458 -26.89 -18.71 -60.70
CA THR A 458 -27.64 -18.77 -61.97
C THR A 458 -28.76 -19.80 -61.89
N ILE A 459 -29.71 -19.73 -62.82
CA ILE A 459 -30.82 -20.70 -62.92
C ILE A 459 -30.28 -22.12 -63.08
N GLU A 460 -29.24 -22.29 -63.89
CA GLU A 460 -28.59 -23.59 -64.14
C GLU A 460 -27.86 -24.11 -62.89
N GLN A 461 -27.11 -23.25 -62.19
CA GLN A 461 -26.43 -23.62 -60.95
C GLN A 461 -27.42 -24.04 -59.86
N ALA A 462 -28.53 -23.32 -59.71
CA ALA A 462 -29.58 -23.69 -58.77
C ALA A 462 -30.24 -25.03 -59.13
N ALA A 463 -30.57 -25.25 -60.41
CA ALA A 463 -31.16 -26.50 -60.87
C ALA A 463 -30.21 -27.70 -60.68
N ASN A 464 -28.91 -27.52 -60.97
CA ASN A 464 -27.90 -28.54 -60.77
C ASN A 464 -27.71 -28.88 -59.30
N PHE A 465 -27.68 -27.87 -58.41
CA PHE A 465 -27.64 -28.10 -56.97
C PHE A 465 -28.89 -28.84 -56.47
N GLU A 466 -30.09 -28.42 -56.89
CA GLU A 466 -31.34 -29.09 -56.50
C GLU A 466 -31.35 -30.56 -56.90
N ALA A 467 -30.88 -30.89 -58.10
CA ALA A 467 -30.74 -32.27 -58.57
C ALA A 467 -29.73 -33.07 -57.74
N ARG A 468 -28.55 -32.50 -57.43
CA ARG A 468 -27.54 -33.14 -56.56
C ARG A 468 -28.09 -33.36 -55.15
N PHE A 469 -28.77 -32.35 -54.60
CA PHE A 469 -29.31 -32.37 -53.23
C PHE A 469 -30.41 -33.42 -53.05
N GLN A 470 -31.22 -33.69 -54.09
CA GLN A 470 -32.22 -34.77 -54.04
C GLN A 470 -31.59 -36.17 -53.94
N VAL A 471 -30.37 -36.36 -54.44
CA VAL A 471 -29.66 -37.64 -54.43
C VAL A 471 -28.89 -37.81 -53.13
N ASP A 472 -28.07 -36.84 -52.77
CA ASP A 472 -27.29 -36.82 -51.54
C ASP A 472 -27.14 -35.37 -51.03
N PRO A 473 -27.98 -34.95 -50.06
CA PRO A 473 -27.92 -33.60 -49.50
C PRO A 473 -26.56 -33.21 -48.93
N ARG A 474 -25.87 -34.15 -48.27
CA ARG A 474 -24.61 -33.87 -47.58
C ARG A 474 -23.50 -33.67 -48.61
N GLN A 475 -23.37 -34.60 -49.56
CA GLN A 475 -22.35 -34.50 -50.60
C GLN A 475 -22.59 -33.29 -51.51
N ALA A 476 -23.85 -32.98 -51.81
CA ALA A 476 -24.22 -31.79 -52.59
C ALA A 476 -23.79 -30.49 -51.89
N MET A 477 -24.02 -30.37 -50.58
CA MET A 477 -23.57 -29.22 -49.78
C MET A 477 -22.04 -29.08 -49.78
N GLN A 478 -21.32 -30.15 -49.47
CA GLN A 478 -19.84 -30.14 -49.44
C GLN A 478 -19.26 -29.73 -50.80
N THR A 479 -19.71 -30.40 -51.87
CA THR A 479 -19.23 -30.11 -53.23
C THR A 479 -19.52 -28.67 -53.63
N GLN A 480 -20.71 -28.16 -53.30
CA GLN A 480 -21.08 -26.78 -53.62
C GLN A 480 -20.27 -25.74 -52.84
N ILE A 481 -19.96 -26.02 -51.57
CA ILE A 481 -19.11 -25.17 -50.73
C ILE A 481 -17.69 -25.14 -51.33
N ASP A 482 -17.10 -26.30 -51.62
CA ASP A 482 -15.76 -26.40 -52.21
C ASP A 482 -15.67 -25.66 -53.55
N GLU A 483 -16.68 -25.83 -54.41
CA GLU A 483 -16.79 -25.10 -55.69
C GLU A 483 -16.80 -23.58 -55.49
N LEU A 484 -17.50 -23.08 -54.46
CA LEU A 484 -17.62 -21.64 -54.17
C LEU A 484 -16.36 -21.06 -53.53
N LEU A 485 -15.76 -21.78 -52.57
CA LEU A 485 -14.51 -21.40 -51.91
C LEU A 485 -13.35 -21.33 -52.91
N ALA A 486 -13.35 -22.19 -53.93
CA ALA A 486 -12.35 -22.18 -55.00
C ALA A 486 -12.50 -21.00 -56.00
N THR A 487 -13.56 -20.19 -55.90
CA THR A 487 -13.74 -19.04 -56.79
C THR A 487 -13.00 -17.81 -56.26
N ARG A 488 -12.49 -16.96 -57.16
CA ARG A 488 -11.89 -15.66 -56.79
C ARG A 488 -12.81 -14.75 -55.97
N HIS A 489 -14.13 -14.92 -56.15
CA HIS A 489 -15.16 -14.11 -55.52
C HIS A 489 -15.25 -14.37 -54.01
N TYR A 490 -14.75 -15.51 -53.52
CA TYR A 490 -14.68 -15.79 -52.09
C TYR A 490 -13.80 -14.76 -51.37
N GLY A 491 -12.55 -14.59 -51.80
CA GLY A 491 -11.64 -13.59 -51.23
C GLY A 491 -12.13 -12.14 -51.41
N GLU A 492 -12.79 -11.82 -52.53
CA GLU A 492 -13.41 -10.50 -52.74
C GLU A 492 -14.53 -10.23 -51.71
N ARG A 493 -15.36 -11.24 -51.43
CA ARG A 493 -16.47 -11.17 -50.47
C ARG A 493 -15.96 -11.10 -49.03
N TRP A 494 -15.09 -12.01 -48.65
CA TRP A 494 -14.59 -12.15 -47.28
C TRP A 494 -13.55 -11.09 -46.93
N GLY A 495 -12.74 -10.66 -47.89
CA GLY A 495 -11.75 -9.61 -47.71
C GLY A 495 -12.37 -8.30 -47.22
N ARG A 496 -13.58 -7.97 -47.69
CA ARG A 496 -14.33 -6.80 -47.22
C ARG A 496 -14.54 -6.80 -45.70
N HIS A 497 -14.83 -7.96 -45.09
CA HIS A 497 -15.04 -8.02 -43.64
C HIS A 497 -13.78 -7.68 -42.86
N TRP A 498 -12.61 -8.14 -43.34
CA TRP A 498 -11.32 -7.77 -42.75
C TRP A 498 -10.99 -6.29 -42.99
N LEU A 499 -11.17 -5.83 -44.23
CA LEU A 499 -10.90 -4.45 -44.63
C LEU A 499 -11.76 -3.42 -43.87
N ASP A 500 -13.03 -3.76 -43.59
CA ASP A 500 -13.91 -2.96 -42.73
C ASP A 500 -13.36 -2.88 -41.29
N LEU A 501 -12.86 -4.00 -40.74
CA LEU A 501 -12.34 -4.10 -39.37
C LEU A 501 -11.08 -3.25 -39.18
N VAL A 502 -10.19 -3.28 -40.16
CA VAL A 502 -8.94 -2.49 -40.16
C VAL A 502 -9.14 -1.06 -40.68
N ARG A 503 -10.39 -0.69 -40.97
CA ARG A 503 -10.81 0.64 -41.45
C ARG A 503 -10.07 1.09 -42.71
N TYR A 504 -9.88 0.15 -43.63
CA TYR A 504 -9.25 0.41 -44.92
C TYR A 504 -10.00 1.48 -45.71
N ALA A 505 -9.26 2.41 -46.30
CA ALA A 505 -9.74 3.35 -47.31
C ALA A 505 -8.65 3.59 -48.37
N ASP A 506 -9.09 3.93 -49.58
CA ASP A 506 -8.21 4.42 -50.65
C ASP A 506 -7.77 5.88 -50.41
N SER A 507 -8.10 6.46 -49.26
CA SER A 507 -7.75 7.81 -48.81
C SER A 507 -7.49 7.85 -47.29
N ASP A 508 -7.01 8.97 -46.76
CA ASP A 508 -6.77 9.16 -45.32
C ASP A 508 -8.06 9.22 -44.48
N GLY A 509 -9.18 9.57 -45.12
CA GLY A 509 -10.42 9.93 -44.43
C GLY A 509 -10.30 11.26 -43.68
N GLN A 510 -11.33 11.58 -42.89
CA GLN A 510 -11.38 12.78 -42.04
C GLN A 510 -11.29 14.11 -42.82
N GLU A 511 -10.83 15.19 -42.19
CA GLU A 511 -10.95 16.57 -42.69
C GLU A 511 -10.04 16.90 -43.88
N SER A 512 -8.87 16.24 -44.00
CA SER A 512 -7.91 16.48 -45.10
C SER A 512 -8.02 15.48 -46.26
N ASP A 513 -8.67 14.33 -46.05
CA ASP A 513 -9.01 13.23 -46.99
C ASP A 513 -8.13 13.13 -48.24
N ARG A 514 -6.83 12.86 -48.06
CA ARG A 514 -5.89 12.74 -49.18
C ARG A 514 -5.95 11.34 -49.78
N ASP A 515 -5.82 11.26 -51.10
CA ASP A 515 -5.73 9.98 -51.82
C ASP A 515 -4.49 9.19 -51.40
N ARG A 516 -4.67 7.87 -51.20
CA ARG A 516 -3.60 6.89 -50.99
C ARG A 516 -3.41 6.08 -52.27
N PRO A 517 -2.56 6.53 -53.22
CA PRO A 517 -2.50 5.97 -54.57
C PRO A 517 -2.08 4.50 -54.64
N PHE A 518 -1.53 3.93 -53.57
CA PHE A 518 -1.07 2.55 -53.50
C PHE A 518 -1.80 1.69 -52.46
N ALA A 519 -2.81 2.22 -51.75
CA ALA A 519 -3.55 1.48 -50.73
C ALA A 519 -4.17 0.17 -51.27
N TYR A 520 -4.63 0.20 -52.53
CA TYR A 520 -5.22 -0.96 -53.20
C TYR A 520 -4.35 -2.23 -53.16
N ARG A 521 -3.02 -2.09 -53.03
CA ARG A 521 -2.11 -3.24 -52.92
C ARG A 521 -2.38 -4.06 -51.66
N TYR A 522 -2.67 -3.39 -50.55
CA TYR A 522 -3.04 -4.06 -49.30
C TYR A 522 -4.42 -4.73 -49.38
N ARG A 523 -5.40 -4.06 -50.02
CA ARG A 523 -6.70 -4.68 -50.33
C ARG A 523 -6.52 -5.96 -51.14
N ASP A 524 -5.74 -5.88 -52.22
CA ASP A 524 -5.51 -7.00 -53.11
C ASP A 524 -4.74 -8.12 -52.40
N PHE A 525 -3.78 -7.79 -51.52
CA PHE A 525 -3.12 -8.76 -50.64
C PHE A 525 -4.12 -9.52 -49.75
N VAL A 526 -5.04 -8.83 -49.07
CA VAL A 526 -6.05 -9.48 -48.21
C VAL A 526 -6.93 -10.43 -49.03
N ILE A 527 -7.35 -10.01 -50.23
CA ILE A 527 -8.15 -10.83 -51.14
C ILE A 527 -7.38 -12.08 -51.57
N HIS A 528 -6.10 -11.93 -51.92
CA HIS A 528 -5.25 -13.05 -52.32
C HIS A 528 -4.97 -14.00 -51.15
N ALA A 529 -4.62 -13.48 -49.97
CA ALA A 529 -4.37 -14.29 -48.79
C ALA A 529 -5.56 -15.19 -48.42
N LEU A 530 -6.79 -14.69 -48.58
CA LEU A 530 -8.01 -15.48 -48.35
C LEU A 530 -8.26 -16.52 -49.44
N ASN A 531 -8.04 -16.18 -50.71
CA ASN A 531 -8.22 -17.12 -51.83
C ASN A 531 -7.16 -18.23 -51.86
N ASP A 532 -5.94 -17.93 -51.39
CA ASP A 532 -4.81 -18.85 -51.34
C ASP A 532 -4.79 -19.70 -50.06
N ASP A 533 -5.82 -19.57 -49.20
CA ASP A 533 -5.94 -20.25 -47.90
C ASP A 533 -4.69 -20.04 -47.01
N MET A 534 -4.20 -18.80 -46.93
CA MET A 534 -3.03 -18.47 -46.14
C MET A 534 -3.26 -18.79 -44.65
N PRO A 535 -2.33 -19.50 -43.99
CA PRO A 535 -2.43 -19.75 -42.56
C PRO A 535 -2.63 -18.47 -41.76
N PHE A 536 -3.60 -18.47 -40.84
CA PHE A 536 -3.97 -17.27 -40.09
C PHE A 536 -2.80 -16.67 -39.29
N ASP A 537 -1.93 -17.51 -38.72
CA ASP A 537 -0.75 -17.04 -38.00
C ASP A 537 0.25 -16.32 -38.92
N GLN A 538 0.41 -16.79 -40.16
CA GLN A 538 1.20 -16.13 -41.19
C GLN A 538 0.56 -14.81 -41.64
N PHE A 539 -0.76 -14.81 -41.88
CA PHE A 539 -1.53 -13.64 -42.26
C PHE A 539 -1.40 -12.51 -41.23
N VAL A 540 -1.48 -12.82 -39.94
CA VAL A 540 -1.32 -11.84 -38.86
C VAL A 540 0.15 -11.42 -38.72
N ARG A 541 1.11 -12.36 -38.76
CA ARG A 541 2.54 -12.05 -38.62
C ARG A 541 3.03 -11.09 -39.72
N TRP A 542 2.67 -11.35 -40.97
CA TRP A 542 3.04 -10.48 -42.09
C TRP A 542 2.42 -9.08 -41.98
N GLN A 543 1.19 -8.97 -41.46
CA GLN A 543 0.57 -7.66 -41.26
C GLN A 543 1.24 -6.81 -40.18
N ILE A 544 1.82 -7.43 -39.16
CA ILE A 544 2.49 -6.72 -38.06
C ILE A 544 3.95 -6.39 -38.40
N ALA A 545 4.66 -7.30 -39.07
CA ALA A 545 6.11 -7.20 -39.27
C ALA A 545 6.62 -7.96 -40.51
N GLY A 546 5.83 -8.03 -41.58
CA GLY A 546 6.21 -8.79 -42.78
C GLY A 546 7.46 -8.27 -43.47
N ASP A 547 7.71 -6.96 -43.41
CA ASP A 547 8.94 -6.31 -43.86
C ASP A 547 10.19 -6.72 -43.07
N GLU A 548 10.06 -7.04 -41.79
CA GLU A 548 11.16 -7.52 -40.93
C GLU A 548 11.36 -9.04 -41.04
N TYR A 549 10.27 -9.82 -41.08
CA TYR A 549 10.35 -11.28 -41.17
C TYR A 549 10.79 -11.77 -42.54
N GLU A 550 10.34 -11.11 -43.62
CA GLU A 550 10.64 -11.48 -45.00
C GLU A 550 10.88 -10.23 -45.87
N PRO A 551 12.01 -9.50 -45.66
CA PRO A 551 12.28 -8.21 -46.31
C PRO A 551 12.35 -8.29 -47.84
N ASP A 552 12.71 -9.45 -48.39
CA ASP A 552 12.82 -9.68 -49.83
C ASP A 552 11.52 -10.17 -50.48
N ASN A 553 10.44 -10.37 -49.70
CA ASN A 553 9.16 -10.83 -50.19
C ASN A 553 8.17 -9.65 -50.33
N PRO A 554 7.83 -9.22 -51.56
CA PRO A 554 6.94 -8.07 -51.76
C PRO A 554 5.56 -8.25 -51.13
N GLN A 555 5.03 -9.47 -51.01
CA GLN A 555 3.72 -9.70 -50.38
C GLN A 555 3.79 -9.50 -48.86
N ALA A 556 4.88 -9.92 -48.22
CA ALA A 556 5.10 -9.69 -46.79
C ALA A 556 5.26 -8.19 -46.50
N THR A 557 5.96 -7.44 -47.36
CA THR A 557 6.04 -5.98 -47.23
C THR A 557 4.70 -5.30 -47.49
N ILE A 558 3.92 -5.74 -48.49
CA ILE A 558 2.58 -5.16 -48.75
C ILE A 558 1.63 -5.39 -47.56
N ALA A 559 1.76 -6.53 -46.87
CA ALA A 559 0.93 -6.86 -45.72
C ALA A 559 1.04 -5.84 -44.57
N THR A 560 2.21 -5.20 -44.39
CA THR A 560 2.40 -4.16 -43.36
C THR A 560 1.62 -2.87 -43.65
N GLY A 561 0.97 -2.78 -44.82
CA GLY A 561 -0.10 -1.83 -45.08
C GLY A 561 -1.18 -1.82 -43.99
N PHE A 562 -1.36 -2.91 -43.25
CA PHE A 562 -2.19 -2.99 -42.04
C PHE A 562 -1.89 -1.88 -41.02
N LEU A 563 -0.61 -1.57 -40.78
CA LEU A 563 -0.17 -0.60 -39.77
C LEU A 563 -0.54 0.85 -40.12
N ILE A 564 -0.76 1.12 -41.41
CA ILE A 564 -1.08 2.45 -41.93
C ILE A 564 -2.47 2.51 -42.56
N GLY A 565 -3.19 1.39 -42.61
CA GLY A 565 -4.47 1.25 -43.31
C GLY A 565 -5.62 2.00 -42.66
N GLY A 566 -5.50 2.36 -41.38
CA GLY A 566 -6.51 3.10 -40.63
C GLY A 566 -6.49 4.61 -40.86
N THR A 567 -7.42 5.31 -40.20
CA THR A 567 -7.53 6.78 -40.23
C THR A 567 -6.26 7.44 -39.72
N HIS A 568 -5.71 8.37 -40.50
CA HIS A 568 -4.53 9.14 -40.14
C HIS A 568 -4.86 10.64 -40.19
N SER A 569 -4.40 11.41 -39.21
CA SER A 569 -4.50 12.87 -39.22
C SER A 569 -3.11 13.48 -39.20
N GLU A 570 -2.71 14.06 -40.32
CA GLU A 570 -1.63 15.04 -40.32
C GLU A 570 -2.23 16.39 -39.93
N LEU A 571 -2.08 16.77 -38.65
CA LEU A 571 -2.20 18.18 -38.29
C LEU A 571 -0.99 18.86 -38.91
N GLY A 572 -1.22 19.80 -39.83
CA GLY A 572 -0.13 20.60 -40.36
C GLY A 572 0.59 21.28 -39.21
N ASP A 573 1.91 21.16 -39.17
CA ASP A 573 2.73 21.99 -38.29
C ASP A 573 2.47 23.47 -38.66
N GLU A 574 1.68 24.17 -37.85
CA GLU A 574 1.63 25.64 -37.83
C GLU A 574 2.73 26.22 -36.95
#